data_AF-A0A2N0AHL8-F1
#
_entry.id   AF-A0A2N0AHL8-F1
#
_cell.length_a   1.000
_cell.length_b   1.000
_cell.length_c   1.000
_cell.angle_alpha   90.00
_cell.angle_beta   90.00
_cell.angle_gamma   90.00
#
_symmetry.space_group_name_H-M   'P 1'
#
loop_
_entity.id
_entity.type
_entity.pdbx_description
1 polymer ?
#
loop_
_entity_poly.entity_id
_entity_poly.type
_entity_poly.pdbx_seq_one_letter_code
_entity_poly.pdbx_strand_id
1 'polypeptide(L)'
;MEKLKQRLPIITSAFIAIILIHSLFVDYTVQFPDYIATESSEAAMESMKPQVVAENGVLNRISYLESFLVELESRELPVDTEQEDTKENIKRVLVGQKLLLGLSLFYLLLAFSTAVSYAYRAWFHKTLANVFYPVSFLVLAPKVFYQLNLAIQMEILSYFYFVFLIFTYGISIISYRLILKNKELAEGFQSLQFSSSLEEEGRSPSNTKTGSIFAPVFHVAIIILIGILIGNLIYIPLFLLQKHYVTEFSYFIFFLLGILSLFYIFNYKKVGGEPNSSNWKNLAVSFAYLQFRFLRNGFLSIFSTILIVFFVTFLFSLLLFNIDLIQNHLGLFGKATEF
;
A
#
# COMPACT_ATOMS: atom_id res chain seq x y z
N MET A 1 18.47 -29.12 15.91
CA MET A 1 18.38 -27.65 16.02
C MET A 1 18.56 -26.91 14.69
N GLU A 2 19.44 -27.33 13.78
CA GLU A 2 19.71 -26.59 12.52
C GLU A 2 18.50 -26.50 11.57
N LYS A 3 17.76 -27.61 11.37
CA LYS A 3 16.53 -27.61 10.56
C LYS A 3 15.45 -26.64 11.08
N LEU A 4 15.40 -26.42 12.40
CA LEU A 4 14.46 -25.48 13.00
C LEU A 4 14.89 -24.03 12.72
N LYS A 5 16.20 -23.73 12.84
CA LYS A 5 16.74 -22.40 12.50
C LYS A 5 16.52 -22.04 11.03
N GLN A 6 16.63 -23.02 10.11
CA GLN A 6 16.36 -22.83 8.69
C GLN A 6 14.87 -22.64 8.35
N ARG A 7 13.94 -23.12 9.19
CA ARG A 7 12.51 -22.93 8.96
C ARG A 7 11.95 -21.71 9.66
N LEU A 8 12.68 -21.15 10.63
CA LEU A 8 12.22 -20.06 11.47
C LEU A 8 11.72 -18.85 10.67
N PRO A 9 12.42 -18.34 9.64
CA PRO A 9 11.93 -17.16 8.91
C PRO A 9 10.63 -17.41 8.13
N ILE A 10 10.40 -18.65 7.68
CA ILE A 10 9.16 -19.05 7.01
C ILE A 10 8.01 -19.06 8.02
N ILE A 11 8.23 -19.67 9.19
CA ILE A 11 7.25 -19.74 10.28
C ILE A 11 6.91 -18.33 10.78
N THR A 12 7.92 -17.48 10.96
CA THR A 12 7.72 -16.10 11.39
C THR A 12 6.89 -15.29 10.41
N SER A 13 7.17 -15.38 9.11
CA SER A 13 6.34 -14.73 8.09
C SER A 13 4.89 -15.22 8.14
N ALA A 14 4.66 -16.52 8.39
CA ALA A 14 3.31 -17.05 8.55
C ALA A 14 2.60 -16.51 9.80
N PHE A 15 3.31 -16.40 10.94
CA PHE A 15 2.72 -15.84 12.16
C PHE A 15 2.35 -14.36 12.00
N ILE A 16 3.21 -13.57 11.35
CA ILE A 16 2.89 -12.18 11.00
C ILE A 16 1.69 -12.14 10.07
N ALA A 17 1.60 -13.02 9.06
CA ALA A 17 0.44 -13.09 8.19
C ALA A 17 -0.87 -13.40 8.96
N ILE A 18 -0.83 -14.30 9.94
CA ILE A 18 -1.99 -14.59 10.80
C ILE A 18 -2.42 -13.34 11.58
N ILE A 19 -1.47 -12.59 12.15
CA ILE A 19 -1.74 -11.33 12.87
C ILE A 19 -2.34 -10.26 11.95
N LEU A 20 -1.91 -10.23 10.69
CA LEU A 20 -2.46 -9.31 9.68
C LEU A 20 -3.86 -9.71 9.27
N ILE A 21 -4.11 -10.99 9.01
CA ILE A 21 -5.46 -11.51 8.70
C ILE A 21 -6.40 -11.21 9.86
N HIS A 22 -5.98 -11.46 11.11
CA HIS A 22 -6.77 -11.14 12.29
C HIS A 22 -7.18 -9.65 12.30
N SER A 23 -6.27 -8.74 11.96
CA SER A 23 -6.57 -7.31 11.92
C SER A 23 -7.46 -6.83 10.77
N LEU A 24 -7.70 -7.67 9.76
CA LEU A 24 -8.74 -7.38 8.78
C LEU A 24 -10.14 -7.48 9.41
N PHE A 25 -10.29 -8.26 10.49
CA PHE A 25 -11.57 -8.53 11.14
C PHE A 25 -11.74 -7.85 12.51
N VAL A 26 -10.65 -7.72 13.27
CA VAL A 26 -10.67 -7.13 14.63
C VAL A 26 -9.53 -6.13 14.79
N ASP A 27 -9.88 -4.91 15.20
CA ASP A 27 -8.93 -3.85 15.52
C ASP A 27 -9.12 -3.37 16.97
N TYR A 28 -8.23 -2.51 17.46
CA TYR A 28 -8.28 -2.00 18.82
C TYR A 28 -8.07 -0.50 18.86
N THR A 29 -8.85 0.20 19.67
CA THR A 29 -8.74 1.64 19.87
C THR A 29 -8.72 1.97 21.35
N VAL A 30 -8.15 3.13 21.68
CA VAL A 30 -8.21 3.68 23.03
C VAL A 30 -9.42 4.60 23.10
N GLN A 31 -10.42 4.22 23.89
CA GLN A 31 -11.54 5.08 24.24
C GLN A 31 -11.15 5.89 25.48
N PHE A 32 -11.14 7.21 25.32
CA PHE A 32 -11.03 8.13 26.44
C PHE A 32 -12.42 8.39 27.00
N PRO A 33 -12.59 8.42 28.33
CA PRO A 33 -13.89 8.71 28.91
C PRO A 33 -14.38 10.10 28.52
N ASP A 34 -15.66 10.21 28.20
CA ASP A 34 -16.33 11.50 28.11
C ASP A 34 -16.37 12.14 29.50
N TYR A 35 -15.92 13.39 29.61
CA TYR A 35 -15.68 14.12 30.88
C TYR A 35 -16.94 14.45 31.71
N ILE A 36 -18.05 13.74 31.53
CA ILE A 36 -19.33 14.09 32.17
C ILE A 36 -19.80 12.95 33.07
N ALA A 37 -19.28 12.91 34.30
CA ALA A 37 -19.98 12.24 35.41
C ALA A 37 -19.61 12.89 36.75
N THR A 38 -20.62 13.45 37.40
CA THR A 38 -20.62 14.10 38.72
C THR A 38 -20.78 13.12 39.88
N GLU A 39 -20.42 11.84 39.72
CA GLU A 39 -20.61 10.81 40.74
C GLU A 39 -19.29 10.28 41.30
N SER A 40 -19.16 10.34 42.64
CA SER A 40 -17.99 9.94 43.42
C SER A 40 -18.07 8.48 43.88
N SER A 41 -18.25 7.56 42.93
CA SER A 41 -18.19 6.12 43.18
C SER A 41 -16.83 5.57 42.71
N GLU A 42 -16.27 4.58 43.41
CA GLU A 42 -15.05 3.87 42.95
C GLU A 42 -15.23 3.25 41.55
N ALA A 43 -16.47 2.84 41.20
CA ALA A 43 -16.81 2.38 39.85
C ALA A 43 -16.79 3.52 38.82
N ALA A 44 -17.13 4.75 39.22
CA ALA A 44 -17.01 5.95 38.39
C ALA A 44 -15.54 6.37 38.20
N MET A 45 -14.67 6.10 39.18
CA MET A 45 -13.21 6.30 39.05
C MET A 45 -12.55 5.26 38.12
N GLU A 46 -13.07 4.03 38.04
CA GLU A 46 -12.64 3.03 37.05
C GLU A 46 -13.07 3.40 35.62
N SER A 47 -14.26 3.98 35.45
CA SER A 47 -14.72 4.48 34.14
C SER A 47 -13.99 5.74 33.67
N MET A 48 -13.22 6.42 34.52
CA MET A 48 -12.42 7.62 34.17
C MET A 48 -11.03 7.29 33.59
N LYS A 49 -10.65 6.00 33.47
CA LYS A 49 -9.38 5.60 32.86
C LYS A 49 -9.56 5.31 31.37
N PRO A 50 -8.59 5.63 30.50
CA PRO A 50 -8.64 5.22 29.09
C PRO A 50 -8.77 3.70 29.00
N GLN A 51 -9.79 3.22 28.30
CA GLN A 51 -10.04 1.79 28.09
C GLN A 51 -9.69 1.42 26.66
N VAL A 52 -9.21 0.19 26.46
CA VAL A 52 -8.95 -0.32 25.11
C VAL A 52 -10.17 -1.14 24.76
N VAL A 53 -10.79 -0.85 23.63
CA VAL A 53 -12.00 -1.57 23.21
C VAL A 53 -11.72 -2.25 21.88
N ALA A 54 -12.24 -3.47 21.74
CA ALA A 54 -12.23 -4.18 20.48
C ALA A 54 -13.19 -3.51 19.50
N GLU A 55 -12.67 -3.12 18.34
CA GLU A 55 -13.44 -2.55 17.26
C GLU A 55 -13.48 -3.47 16.05
N ASN A 56 -14.43 -3.19 15.16
CA ASN A 56 -14.49 -3.79 13.85
C ASN A 56 -13.17 -3.57 13.10
N GLY A 57 -12.60 -4.65 12.55
CA GLY A 57 -11.45 -4.57 11.67
C GLY A 57 -11.78 -3.86 10.35
N VAL A 58 -10.75 -3.68 9.52
CA VAL A 58 -10.84 -2.89 8.29
C VAL A 58 -11.98 -3.34 7.36
N LEU A 59 -12.19 -4.65 7.18
CA LEU A 59 -13.25 -5.17 6.32
C LEU A 59 -14.64 -4.84 6.85
N ASN A 60 -14.84 -5.05 8.16
CA ASN A 60 -16.12 -4.79 8.80
C ASN A 60 -16.42 -3.29 8.85
N ARG A 61 -15.41 -2.44 9.07
CA ARG A 61 -15.55 -0.98 8.99
C ARG A 61 -15.94 -0.52 7.58
N ILE A 62 -15.31 -1.06 6.53
CA ILE A 62 -15.69 -0.74 5.14
C ILE A 62 -17.14 -1.11 4.88
N SER A 63 -17.53 -2.35 5.21
CA SER A 63 -18.90 -2.83 4.98
C SER A 63 -19.94 -2.01 5.77
N TYR A 64 -19.63 -1.65 7.01
CA TYR A 64 -20.46 -0.78 7.83
C TYR A 64 -20.61 0.61 7.22
N LEU A 65 -19.50 1.25 6.83
CA LEU A 65 -19.52 2.60 6.24
C LEU A 65 -20.22 2.63 4.88
N GLU A 66 -20.06 1.59 4.06
CA GLU A 66 -20.80 1.47 2.79
C GLU A 66 -22.30 1.31 3.02
N SER A 67 -22.69 0.47 3.97
CA SER A 67 -24.11 0.27 4.31
C SER A 67 -24.73 1.55 4.87
N PHE A 68 -24.01 2.24 5.76
CA PHE A 68 -24.43 3.51 6.34
C PHE A 68 -24.54 4.62 5.30
N LEU A 69 -23.62 4.66 4.32
CA LEU A 69 -23.69 5.62 3.22
C LEU A 69 -24.92 5.38 2.34
N VAL A 70 -25.25 4.12 2.04
CA VAL A 70 -26.45 3.75 1.28
C VAL A 70 -27.72 4.16 2.03
N GLU A 71 -27.76 3.98 3.35
CA GLU A 71 -28.88 4.42 4.19
C GLU A 71 -29.04 5.95 4.18
N LEU A 72 -27.94 6.70 4.29
CA LEU A 72 -27.93 8.16 4.22
C LEU A 72 -28.29 8.72 2.83
N GLU A 73 -28.03 7.96 1.76
CA GLU A 73 -28.39 8.31 0.39
C GLU A 73 -29.81 7.82 0.01
N SER A 74 -30.49 7.08 0.90
CA SER A 74 -31.83 6.56 0.65
C SER A 74 -32.89 7.68 0.64
N ARG A 75 -33.91 7.52 -0.22
CA ARG A 75 -34.98 8.50 -0.43
C ARG A 75 -35.99 8.59 0.72
N GLU A 76 -35.82 7.80 1.77
CA GLU A 76 -36.72 7.74 2.92
C GLU A 76 -36.39 8.80 3.99
N LEU A 77 -35.23 9.46 3.88
CA LEU A 77 -34.86 10.55 4.79
C LEU A 77 -35.55 11.86 4.36
N PRO A 78 -36.16 12.60 5.29
CA PRO A 78 -36.81 13.88 4.99
C PRO A 78 -35.80 14.88 4.41
N VAL A 79 -36.21 15.59 3.36
CA VAL A 79 -35.38 16.50 2.54
C VAL A 79 -34.69 17.60 3.37
N ASP A 80 -35.24 17.95 4.55
CA ASP A 80 -34.64 18.94 5.47
C ASP A 80 -33.46 18.41 6.30
N THR A 81 -33.02 17.16 6.10
CA THR A 81 -31.81 16.56 6.72
C THR A 81 -30.66 16.40 5.73
N GLU A 82 -30.37 17.41 4.90
CA GLU A 82 -29.19 17.43 4.03
C GLU A 82 -27.89 17.41 4.85
N GLN A 83 -27.47 16.23 5.28
CA GLN A 83 -26.19 15.98 5.91
C GLN A 83 -25.09 15.79 4.85
N GLU A 84 -24.95 16.75 3.92
CA GLU A 84 -23.90 16.68 2.88
C GLU A 84 -22.50 16.57 3.49
N ASP A 85 -22.21 17.34 4.54
CA ASP A 85 -20.93 17.29 5.26
C ASP A 85 -20.66 15.89 5.85
N THR A 86 -21.68 15.25 6.43
CA THR A 86 -21.55 13.90 6.99
C THR A 86 -21.32 12.87 5.89
N LYS A 87 -22.02 12.99 4.76
CA LYS A 87 -21.83 12.12 3.58
C LYS A 87 -20.42 12.27 3.01
N GLU A 88 -19.92 13.50 2.87
CA GLU A 88 -18.56 13.74 2.38
C GLU A 88 -17.51 13.18 3.34
N ASN A 89 -17.70 13.38 4.64
CA ASN A 89 -16.83 12.82 5.68
C ASN A 89 -16.79 11.29 5.63
N ILE A 90 -17.95 10.62 5.52
CA ILE A 90 -18.02 9.16 5.41
C ILE A 90 -17.32 8.68 4.13
N LYS A 91 -17.56 9.34 2.98
CA LYS A 91 -16.88 9.01 1.72
C LYS A 91 -15.36 9.13 1.86
N ARG A 92 -14.87 10.17 2.53
CA ARG A 92 -13.43 10.37 2.78
C ARG A 92 -12.85 9.29 3.70
N VAL A 93 -13.53 8.95 4.79
CA VAL A 93 -13.12 7.88 5.71
C VAL A 93 -13.10 6.53 4.98
N LEU A 94 -14.12 6.25 4.16
CA LEU A 94 -14.21 5.03 3.36
C LEU A 94 -13.02 4.88 2.40
N VAL A 95 -12.60 5.96 1.74
CA VAL A 95 -11.38 5.96 0.90
C VAL A 95 -10.14 5.61 1.74
N GLY A 96 -10.01 6.21 2.93
CA GLY A 96 -8.92 5.89 3.86
C GLY A 96 -8.89 4.42 4.26
N GLN A 97 -10.05 3.82 4.58
CA GLN A 97 -10.17 2.41 4.94
C GLN A 97 -9.86 1.47 3.76
N LYS A 98 -10.31 1.81 2.54
CA LYS A 98 -9.98 1.05 1.32
C LYS A 98 -8.48 1.08 1.01
N LEU A 99 -7.82 2.22 1.22
CA LEU A 99 -6.36 2.32 1.10
C LEU A 99 -5.65 1.47 2.15
N LEU A 100 -6.12 1.50 3.41
CA LEU A 100 -5.58 0.66 4.49
C LEU A 100 -5.75 -0.84 4.20
N LEU A 101 -6.88 -1.25 3.61
CA LEU A 101 -7.09 -2.62 3.14
C LEU A 101 -6.07 -2.99 2.06
N GLY A 102 -5.86 -2.12 1.06
CA GLY A 102 -4.85 -2.32 0.02
C GLY A 102 -3.44 -2.49 0.57
N LEU A 103 -3.05 -1.65 1.55
CA LEU A 103 -1.77 -1.77 2.25
C LEU A 103 -1.67 -3.08 3.04
N SER A 104 -2.74 -3.49 3.71
CA SER A 104 -2.78 -4.75 4.48
C SER A 104 -2.63 -5.97 3.58
N LEU A 105 -3.30 -5.99 2.42
CA LEU A 105 -3.17 -7.03 1.41
C LEU A 105 -1.78 -7.05 0.78
N PHE A 106 -1.22 -5.88 0.46
CA PHE A 106 0.15 -5.77 -0.03
C PHE A 106 1.16 -6.33 0.98
N TYR A 107 0.94 -6.05 2.26
CA TYR A 107 1.81 -6.51 3.33
C TYR A 107 1.67 -8.02 3.61
N LEU A 108 0.47 -8.60 3.45
CA LEU A 108 0.28 -10.05 3.41
C LEU A 108 1.05 -10.70 2.25
N LEU A 109 1.00 -10.10 1.07
CA LEU A 109 1.80 -10.55 -0.07
C LEU A 109 3.30 -10.45 0.27
N LEU A 110 3.73 -9.41 0.99
CA LEU A 110 5.13 -9.24 1.38
C LEU A 110 5.60 -10.32 2.35
N ALA A 111 4.75 -10.73 3.29
CA ALA A 111 5.00 -11.85 4.17
C ALA A 111 5.20 -13.14 3.36
N PHE A 112 4.29 -13.42 2.40
CA PHE A 112 4.40 -14.56 1.50
C PHE A 112 5.70 -14.53 0.68
N SER A 113 6.01 -13.41 0.03
CA SER A 113 7.19 -13.25 -0.82
C SER A 113 8.50 -13.38 -0.05
N THR A 114 8.54 -12.87 1.19
CA THR A 114 9.71 -13.03 2.07
C THR A 114 9.91 -14.50 2.45
N ALA A 115 8.83 -15.22 2.77
CA ALA A 115 8.90 -16.65 3.08
C ALA A 115 9.36 -17.48 1.88
N VAL A 116 8.76 -17.24 0.70
CA VAL A 116 9.06 -17.96 -0.54
C VAL A 116 10.49 -17.71 -1.02
N SER A 117 10.92 -16.45 -1.05
CA SER A 117 12.27 -16.10 -1.49
C SER A 117 13.34 -16.70 -0.59
N TYR A 118 13.11 -16.75 0.73
CA TYR A 118 14.01 -17.41 1.67
C TYR A 118 13.99 -18.95 1.52
N ALA A 119 12.80 -19.56 1.47
CA ALA A 119 12.62 -21.02 1.35
C ALA A 119 13.31 -21.60 0.11
N TYR A 120 13.28 -20.85 -0.99
CA TYR A 120 13.87 -21.25 -2.27
C TYR A 120 15.22 -20.62 -2.57
N ARG A 121 15.85 -19.97 -1.58
CA ARG A 121 17.18 -19.33 -1.69
C ARG A 121 17.31 -18.41 -2.91
N ALA A 122 16.27 -17.62 -3.19
CA ALA A 122 16.30 -16.64 -4.26
C ALA A 122 17.27 -15.49 -3.89
N TRP A 123 18.02 -14.98 -4.85
CA TRP A 123 19.06 -13.96 -4.61
C TRP A 123 18.55 -12.69 -3.89
N PHE A 124 17.29 -12.31 -4.12
CA PHE A 124 16.67 -11.09 -3.59
C PHE A 124 16.03 -11.23 -2.19
N HIS A 125 16.15 -12.40 -1.53
CA HIS A 125 15.52 -12.65 -0.23
C HIS A 125 15.94 -11.65 0.87
N LYS A 126 17.20 -11.19 0.86
CA LYS A 126 17.70 -10.18 1.81
C LYS A 126 17.02 -8.82 1.62
N THR A 127 16.81 -8.41 0.38
CA THR A 127 16.16 -7.13 0.08
C THR A 127 14.71 -7.13 0.55
N LEU A 128 13.98 -8.22 0.31
CA LEU A 128 12.61 -8.37 0.84
C LEU A 128 12.60 -8.36 2.38
N ALA A 129 13.53 -9.05 3.02
CA ALA A 129 13.63 -9.06 4.48
C ALA A 129 13.94 -7.67 5.08
N ASN A 130 14.78 -6.87 4.42
CA ASN A 130 15.10 -5.49 4.83
C ASN A 130 13.90 -4.54 4.78
N VAL A 131 12.89 -4.84 3.96
CA VAL A 131 11.64 -4.06 3.94
C VAL A 131 10.63 -4.68 4.90
N PHE A 132 10.44 -6.00 4.84
CA PHE A 132 9.42 -6.71 5.58
C PHE A 132 9.58 -6.55 7.09
N TYR A 133 10.74 -6.91 7.66
CA TYR A 133 10.90 -6.97 9.12
C TYR A 133 10.83 -5.62 9.82
N PRO A 134 11.47 -4.53 9.33
CA PRO A 134 11.29 -3.21 9.94
C PRO A 134 9.83 -2.76 9.96
N VAL A 135 9.10 -2.96 8.85
CA VAL A 135 7.67 -2.68 8.79
C VAL A 135 6.90 -3.58 9.77
N SER A 136 7.27 -4.86 9.92
CA SER A 136 6.68 -5.75 10.92
C SER A 136 6.82 -5.22 12.33
N PHE A 137 7.98 -4.70 12.71
CA PHE A 137 8.18 -4.16 14.05
C PHE A 137 7.28 -2.96 14.31
N LEU A 138 7.13 -2.06 13.33
CA LEU A 138 6.23 -0.91 13.42
C LEU A 138 4.76 -1.32 13.52
N VAL A 139 4.34 -2.35 12.79
CA VAL A 139 2.95 -2.83 12.80
C VAL A 139 2.63 -3.64 14.07
N LEU A 140 3.58 -4.40 14.58
CA LEU A 140 3.37 -5.26 15.76
C LEU A 140 3.43 -4.49 17.07
N ALA A 141 4.26 -3.45 17.19
CA ALA A 141 4.45 -2.73 18.44
C ALA A 141 3.16 -2.13 19.03
N PRO A 142 2.30 -1.43 18.25
CA PRO A 142 1.01 -0.94 18.75
C PRO A 142 0.09 -2.08 19.22
N LYS A 143 0.09 -3.22 18.51
CA LYS A 143 -0.74 -4.38 18.88
C LYS A 143 -0.31 -5.00 20.20
N VAL A 144 1.00 -5.10 20.43
CA VAL A 144 1.54 -5.54 21.72
C VAL A 144 1.07 -4.60 22.83
N PHE A 145 1.11 -3.28 22.60
CA PHE A 145 0.63 -2.29 23.56
C PHE A 145 -0.87 -2.42 23.84
N TYR A 146 -1.71 -2.56 22.81
CA TYR A 146 -3.16 -2.75 23.00
C TYR A 146 -3.48 -4.01 23.80
N GLN A 147 -2.83 -5.13 23.47
CA GLN A 147 -3.07 -6.39 24.18
C GLN A 147 -2.54 -6.38 25.61
N LEU A 148 -1.45 -5.65 25.88
CA LEU A 148 -1.00 -5.44 27.26
C LEU A 148 -2.04 -4.68 28.09
N ASN A 149 -2.66 -3.65 27.52
CA ASN A 149 -3.69 -2.88 28.21
C ASN A 149 -4.97 -3.70 28.44
N LEU A 150 -5.41 -4.48 27.45
CA LEU A 150 -6.55 -5.39 27.62
C LEU A 150 -6.29 -6.47 28.68
N ALA A 151 -5.05 -6.95 28.77
CA ALA A 151 -4.65 -7.89 29.82
C ALA A 151 -4.72 -7.24 31.21
N ILE A 152 -4.28 -5.98 31.33
CA ILE A 152 -4.44 -5.18 32.56
C ILE A 152 -5.93 -4.98 32.90
N GLN A 153 -6.80 -4.88 31.90
CA GLN A 153 -8.27 -4.83 32.03
C GLN A 153 -8.92 -6.20 32.30
N MET A 154 -8.12 -7.23 32.58
CA MET A 154 -8.56 -8.59 32.95
C MET A 154 -9.31 -9.36 31.85
N GLU A 155 -9.14 -9.00 30.58
CA GLU A 155 -9.71 -9.79 29.47
C GLU A 155 -8.93 -11.10 29.26
N ILE A 156 -9.58 -12.25 29.50
CA ILE A 156 -8.90 -13.58 29.48
C ILE A 156 -8.25 -13.89 28.12
N LEU A 157 -8.92 -13.58 27.01
CA LEU A 157 -8.40 -13.86 25.66
C LEU A 157 -7.19 -13.00 25.30
N SER A 158 -7.08 -11.80 25.90
CA SER A 158 -5.98 -10.88 25.63
C SER A 158 -4.64 -11.42 26.14
N TYR A 159 -4.62 -12.21 27.22
CA TYR A 159 -3.39 -12.85 27.73
C TYR A 159 -2.79 -13.81 26.70
N PHE A 160 -3.63 -14.67 26.10
CA PHE A 160 -3.17 -15.61 25.07
C PHE A 160 -2.65 -14.88 23.85
N TYR A 161 -3.37 -13.86 23.40
CA TYR A 161 -2.96 -13.11 22.21
C TYR A 161 -1.71 -12.25 22.48
N PHE A 162 -1.58 -11.67 23.67
CA PHE A 162 -0.38 -10.96 24.11
C PHE A 162 0.86 -11.86 24.10
N VAL A 163 0.77 -13.07 24.69
CA VAL A 163 1.87 -14.04 24.67
C VAL A 163 2.25 -14.42 23.24
N PHE A 164 1.26 -14.66 22.38
CA PHE A 164 1.48 -14.95 20.96
C PHE A 164 2.16 -13.78 20.22
N LEU A 165 1.77 -12.54 20.49
CA LEU A 165 2.39 -11.35 19.90
C LEU A 165 3.84 -11.16 20.36
N ILE A 166 4.13 -11.28 21.66
CA ILE A 166 5.49 -11.19 22.20
C ILE A 166 6.38 -12.29 21.61
N PHE A 167 5.87 -13.52 21.55
CA PHE A 167 6.58 -14.63 20.92
C PHE A 167 6.88 -14.32 19.45
N THR A 168 5.88 -13.85 18.69
CA THR A 168 6.03 -13.49 17.27
C THR A 168 7.02 -12.34 17.07
N TYR A 169 7.00 -11.34 17.95
CA TYR A 169 7.94 -10.21 17.93
C TYR A 169 9.38 -10.69 18.17
N GLY A 170 9.59 -11.54 19.19
CA GLY A 170 10.89 -12.11 19.52
C GLY A 170 11.47 -12.97 18.38
N ILE A 171 10.68 -13.90 17.82
CA ILE A 171 11.14 -14.72 16.69
C ILE A 171 11.38 -13.86 15.43
N SER A 172 10.70 -12.73 15.26
CA SER A 172 10.93 -11.79 14.16
C SER A 172 12.31 -11.16 14.20
N ILE A 173 12.78 -10.76 15.38
CA ILE A 173 14.15 -10.25 15.55
C ILE A 173 15.17 -11.33 15.21
N ILE A 174 14.94 -12.57 15.68
CA ILE A 174 15.85 -13.69 15.43
C ILE A 174 15.88 -14.03 13.94
N SER A 175 14.71 -14.18 13.30
CA SER A 175 14.58 -14.49 11.87
C SER A 175 15.22 -13.43 10.98
N TYR A 176 15.03 -12.15 11.30
CA TYR A 176 15.68 -11.05 10.58
C TYR A 176 17.20 -11.15 10.66
N ARG A 177 17.75 -11.35 11.87
CA ARG A 177 19.19 -11.52 12.07
C ARG A 177 19.73 -12.76 11.37
N LEU A 178 18.98 -13.87 11.35
CA LEU A 178 19.39 -15.10 10.66
C LEU A 178 19.47 -14.89 9.15
N ILE A 179 18.51 -14.20 8.54
CA ILE A 179 18.53 -13.89 7.11
C ILE A 179 19.74 -13.02 6.75
N LEU A 180 20.01 -11.99 7.55
CA LEU A 180 21.13 -11.08 7.30
C LEU A 180 22.50 -11.74 7.50
N LYS A 181 22.64 -12.55 8.56
CA LYS A 181 23.88 -13.26 8.87
C LYS A 181 24.16 -14.44 7.96
N ASN A 182 23.19 -14.87 7.14
CA ASN A 182 23.43 -15.95 6.20
C ASN A 182 24.49 -15.51 5.19
N LYS A 183 25.71 -16.05 5.35
CA LYS A 183 26.87 -15.78 4.49
C LYS A 183 26.84 -16.60 3.21
N GLU A 184 26.04 -17.67 3.15
CA GLU A 184 25.90 -18.42 1.92
C GLU A 184 25.26 -17.53 0.86
N LEU A 185 25.90 -17.47 -0.31
CA LEU A 185 25.31 -16.81 -1.47
C LEU A 185 24.00 -17.53 -1.80
N ALA A 186 22.94 -16.74 -1.95
CA ALA A 186 21.70 -17.24 -2.51
C ALA A 186 21.87 -17.28 -4.03
N GLU A 187 22.14 -18.48 -4.55
CA GLU A 187 22.40 -18.73 -5.97
C GLU A 187 21.14 -19.06 -6.77
N GLY A 188 20.00 -19.22 -6.10
CA GLY A 188 18.75 -19.57 -6.75
C GLY A 188 18.21 -18.42 -7.62
N PHE A 189 17.69 -18.78 -8.79
CA PHE A 189 16.98 -17.87 -9.70
C PHE A 189 17.81 -16.66 -10.17
N GLN A 190 19.12 -16.82 -10.36
CA GLN A 190 20.00 -15.76 -10.86
C GLN A 190 19.61 -15.26 -12.27
N SER A 191 18.96 -16.07 -13.10
CA SER A 191 18.42 -15.65 -14.39
C SER A 191 17.46 -14.45 -14.27
N LEU A 192 16.72 -14.32 -13.15
CA LEU A 192 15.91 -13.14 -12.87
C LEU A 192 16.73 -11.88 -12.60
N GLN A 193 17.98 -12.01 -12.14
CA GLN A 193 18.89 -10.87 -11.99
C GLN A 193 19.29 -10.30 -13.36
N PHE A 194 19.56 -11.17 -14.34
CA PHE A 194 19.94 -10.79 -15.70
C PHE A 194 18.74 -10.52 -16.61
N SER A 195 17.53 -10.87 -16.20
CA SER A 195 16.31 -10.48 -16.92
C SER A 195 16.16 -8.96 -17.05
N SER A 196 16.75 -8.17 -16.14
CA SER A 196 16.76 -6.71 -16.27
C SER A 196 17.66 -6.21 -17.40
N SER A 197 18.73 -6.93 -17.76
CA SER A 197 19.55 -6.59 -18.94
C SER A 197 18.93 -7.09 -20.24
N LEU A 198 18.14 -8.16 -20.20
CA LEU A 198 17.36 -8.64 -21.36
C LEU A 198 16.14 -7.75 -21.66
N GLU A 199 15.59 -7.04 -20.68
CA GLU A 199 14.60 -5.98 -20.93
C GLU A 199 15.24 -4.71 -21.53
N GLU A 200 16.53 -4.45 -21.28
CA GLU A 200 17.27 -3.38 -21.98
C GLU A 200 17.48 -3.70 -23.47
N GLU A 201 17.52 -4.97 -23.88
CA GLU A 201 17.47 -5.39 -25.30
C GLU A 201 16.10 -5.15 -25.96
N GLY A 202 15.06 -4.82 -25.17
CA GLY A 202 13.79 -4.29 -25.68
C GLY A 202 13.88 -2.82 -26.11
N ARG A 203 15.00 -2.13 -25.83
CA ARG A 203 15.31 -0.87 -26.50
C ARG A 203 15.70 -1.21 -27.92
N SER A 204 14.99 -0.62 -28.89
CA SER A 204 15.32 -0.72 -30.31
C SER A 204 16.83 -0.57 -30.49
N PRO A 205 17.51 -1.44 -31.27
CA PRO A 205 18.91 -1.24 -31.59
C PRO A 205 19.09 0.21 -32.04
N SER A 206 20.07 0.91 -31.49
CA SER A 206 20.40 2.25 -31.95
C SER A 206 20.67 2.12 -33.45
N ASN A 207 19.78 2.71 -34.25
CA ASN A 207 19.89 2.70 -35.70
C ASN A 207 21.16 3.46 -36.09
N THR A 208 22.27 2.74 -36.10
CA THR A 208 23.47 3.14 -36.82
C THR A 208 23.22 2.80 -38.28
N LYS A 209 22.59 3.73 -39.01
CA LYS A 209 22.71 3.84 -40.47
C LYS A 209 22.25 5.23 -40.93
N THR A 210 23.24 6.03 -41.29
CA THR A 210 23.28 7.01 -42.40
C THR A 210 22.01 7.80 -42.73
N GLY A 211 22.14 9.12 -42.58
CA GLY A 211 21.05 10.09 -42.60
C GLY A 211 20.32 10.28 -43.94
N SER A 212 19.02 10.52 -43.79
CA SER A 212 18.20 11.28 -44.72
C SER A 212 17.69 12.52 -43.98
N ILE A 213 17.80 13.70 -44.59
CA ILE A 213 17.37 15.00 -44.01
C ILE A 213 15.84 15.01 -43.76
N PHE A 214 15.09 14.08 -44.37
CA PHE A 214 13.64 13.91 -44.17
C PHE A 214 13.27 12.97 -43.01
N ALA A 215 14.21 12.18 -42.47
CA ALA A 215 13.95 11.27 -41.36
C ALA A 215 13.51 11.98 -40.06
N PRO A 216 14.08 13.13 -39.67
CA PRO A 216 13.62 13.88 -38.49
C PRO A 216 12.18 14.39 -38.64
N VAL A 217 11.81 14.89 -39.82
CA VAL A 217 10.46 15.42 -40.10
C VAL A 217 9.43 14.30 -40.06
N PHE A 218 9.75 13.14 -40.66
CA PHE A 218 8.88 11.97 -40.62
C PHE A 218 8.72 11.41 -39.20
N HIS A 219 9.79 11.39 -38.39
CA HIS A 219 9.69 11.03 -36.98
C HIS A 219 8.82 11.98 -36.18
N VAL A 220 8.98 13.30 -36.35
CA VAL A 220 8.13 14.29 -35.68
C VAL A 220 6.67 14.14 -36.10
N ALA A 221 6.39 13.94 -37.39
CA ALA A 221 5.03 13.71 -37.89
C ALA A 221 4.40 12.44 -37.31
N ILE A 222 5.17 11.34 -37.20
CA ILE A 222 4.71 10.10 -36.55
C ILE A 222 4.43 10.32 -35.06
N ILE A 223 5.30 11.03 -34.33
CA ILE A 223 5.09 11.34 -32.91
C ILE A 223 3.81 12.16 -32.73
N ILE A 224 3.58 13.15 -33.59
CA ILE A 224 2.35 13.97 -33.57
C ILE A 224 1.13 13.09 -33.87
N LEU A 225 1.18 12.27 -34.92
CA LEU A 225 0.08 11.38 -35.31
C LEU A 225 -0.26 10.39 -34.18
N ILE A 226 0.75 9.71 -33.64
CA ILE A 226 0.60 8.79 -32.51
C ILE A 226 0.07 9.54 -31.28
N GLY A 227 0.58 10.75 -31.01
CA GLY A 227 0.11 11.60 -29.92
C GLY A 227 -1.37 11.98 -30.05
N ILE A 228 -1.82 12.34 -31.25
CA ILE A 228 -3.22 12.63 -31.56
C ILE A 228 -4.07 11.37 -31.41
N LEU A 229 -3.58 10.22 -31.87
CA LEU A 229 -4.32 8.95 -31.83
C LEU A 229 -4.45 8.43 -30.40
N ILE A 230 -3.36 8.44 -29.62
CA ILE A 230 -3.39 8.11 -28.19
C ILE A 230 -4.26 9.11 -27.43
N GLY A 231 -4.10 10.41 -27.72
CA GLY A 231 -4.89 11.48 -27.10
C GLY A 231 -6.39 11.27 -27.30
N ASN A 232 -6.83 11.11 -28.54
CA ASN A 232 -8.26 11.02 -28.86
C ASN A 232 -8.86 9.64 -28.62
N LEU A 233 -8.14 8.56 -28.86
CA LEU A 233 -8.69 7.21 -28.81
C LEU A 233 -8.59 6.58 -27.41
N ILE A 234 -7.57 6.96 -26.64
CA ILE A 234 -7.27 6.34 -25.35
C ILE A 234 -7.47 7.37 -24.24
N TYR A 235 -6.76 8.50 -24.29
CA TYR A 235 -6.72 9.46 -23.20
C TYR A 235 -8.06 10.17 -22.96
N ILE A 236 -8.70 10.73 -23.99
CA ILE A 236 -9.99 11.43 -23.84
C ILE A 236 -11.09 10.48 -23.33
N PRO A 237 -11.30 9.27 -23.89
CA PRO A 237 -12.26 8.32 -23.35
C PRO A 237 -11.94 7.91 -21.91
N LEU A 238 -10.67 7.66 -21.58
CA LEU A 238 -10.26 7.37 -20.20
C LEU A 238 -10.52 8.54 -19.26
N PHE A 239 -10.28 9.77 -19.70
CA PHE A 239 -10.55 10.98 -18.92
C PHE A 239 -12.05 11.20 -18.69
N LEU A 240 -12.88 10.98 -19.72
CA LEU A 240 -14.33 11.04 -19.60
C LEU A 240 -14.86 9.92 -18.67
N LEU A 241 -14.30 8.72 -18.78
CA LEU A 241 -14.63 7.61 -17.87
C LEU A 241 -14.22 7.95 -16.44
N GLN A 242 -13.02 8.49 -16.23
CA GLN A 242 -12.56 8.95 -14.91
C GLN A 242 -13.46 10.06 -14.35
N LYS A 243 -13.91 11.00 -15.19
CA LYS A 243 -14.71 12.15 -14.74
C LYS A 243 -16.16 11.77 -14.39
N HIS A 244 -16.79 10.92 -15.20
CA HIS A 244 -18.22 10.63 -15.09
C HIS A 244 -18.55 9.27 -14.47
N TYR A 245 -17.60 8.34 -14.47
CA TYR A 245 -17.75 6.94 -14.06
C TYR A 245 -16.53 6.51 -13.23
N VAL A 246 -16.26 7.24 -12.15
CA VAL A 246 -15.06 7.06 -11.29
C VAL A 246 -14.95 5.62 -10.78
N THR A 247 -16.08 5.00 -10.41
CA THR A 247 -16.14 3.64 -9.88
C THR A 247 -15.78 2.61 -10.95
N GLU A 248 -16.38 2.70 -12.13
CA GLU A 248 -16.13 1.83 -13.28
C GLU A 248 -14.70 2.00 -13.80
N PHE A 249 -14.21 3.24 -13.86
CA PHE A 249 -12.82 3.55 -14.18
C PHE A 249 -11.87 2.91 -13.17
N SER A 250 -12.19 2.97 -11.88
CA SER A 250 -11.37 2.31 -10.84
C SER A 250 -11.33 0.80 -11.04
N TYR A 251 -12.47 0.15 -11.28
CA TYR A 251 -12.52 -1.28 -11.58
C TYR A 251 -11.73 -1.64 -12.85
N PHE A 252 -11.83 -0.83 -13.90
CA PHE A 252 -11.08 -1.02 -15.13
C PHE A 252 -9.57 -0.92 -14.90
N ILE A 253 -9.10 0.08 -14.14
CA ILE A 253 -7.68 0.23 -13.80
C ILE A 253 -7.18 -0.95 -12.96
N PHE A 254 -7.93 -1.38 -11.93
CA PHE A 254 -7.55 -2.55 -11.14
C PHE A 254 -7.52 -3.84 -11.97
N PHE A 255 -8.45 -3.99 -12.92
CA PHE A 255 -8.46 -5.12 -13.86
C PHE A 255 -7.22 -5.12 -14.77
N LEU A 256 -6.88 -3.97 -15.38
CA LEU A 256 -5.68 -3.82 -16.19
C LEU A 256 -4.40 -4.09 -15.39
N LEU A 257 -4.32 -3.58 -14.16
CA LEU A 257 -3.20 -3.86 -13.25
C LEU A 257 -3.11 -5.35 -12.91
N GLY A 258 -4.24 -6.03 -12.75
CA GLY A 258 -4.31 -7.48 -12.56
C GLY A 258 -3.76 -8.24 -13.77
N ILE A 259 -4.20 -7.89 -14.98
CA ILE A 259 -3.69 -8.48 -16.24
C ILE A 259 -2.19 -8.24 -16.38
N LEU A 260 -1.73 -7.00 -16.15
CA LEU A 260 -0.33 -6.64 -16.24
C LEU A 260 0.52 -7.42 -15.24
N SER A 261 0.03 -7.58 -14.02
CA SER A 261 0.69 -8.39 -12.98
C SER A 261 0.81 -9.85 -13.41
N LEU A 262 -0.28 -10.45 -13.91
CA LEU A 262 -0.27 -11.83 -14.42
C LEU A 262 0.69 -11.98 -15.59
N PHE A 263 0.67 -11.05 -16.54
CA PHE A 263 1.60 -11.02 -17.68
C PHE A 263 3.05 -11.02 -17.20
N TYR A 264 3.42 -10.16 -16.26
CA TYR A 264 4.78 -10.14 -15.70
C TYR A 264 5.13 -11.42 -14.97
N ILE A 265 4.22 -11.99 -14.16
CA ILE A 265 4.45 -13.26 -13.45
C ILE A 265 4.74 -14.39 -14.44
N PHE A 266 3.96 -14.51 -15.53
CA PHE A 266 4.19 -15.52 -16.56
C PHE A 266 5.53 -15.31 -17.28
N ASN A 267 5.90 -14.07 -17.58
CA ASN A 267 7.19 -13.76 -18.18
C ASN A 267 8.36 -14.07 -17.24
N TYR A 268 8.27 -13.70 -15.97
CA TYR A 268 9.28 -14.04 -14.96
C TYR A 268 9.40 -15.55 -14.76
N LYS A 269 8.29 -16.29 -14.80
CA LYS A 269 8.33 -17.75 -14.76
C LYS A 269 9.07 -18.33 -15.98
N LYS A 270 8.80 -17.80 -17.17
CA LYS A 270 9.38 -18.27 -18.43
C LYS A 270 10.88 -17.96 -18.54
N VAL A 271 11.28 -16.75 -18.18
CA VAL A 271 12.68 -16.27 -18.32
C VAL A 271 13.53 -16.66 -17.12
N GLY A 272 12.93 -16.64 -15.93
CA GLY A 272 13.61 -16.81 -14.65
C GLY A 272 13.49 -18.19 -14.02
N GLY A 273 12.63 -19.06 -14.53
CA GLY A 273 12.40 -20.39 -13.98
C GLY A 273 13.64 -21.27 -14.07
N GLU A 274 13.96 -21.97 -12.98
CA GLU A 274 14.99 -23.00 -13.01
C GLU A 274 14.44 -24.25 -13.74
N PRO A 275 15.23 -24.91 -14.61
CA PRO A 275 14.76 -26.09 -15.34
C PRO A 275 14.54 -27.32 -14.43
N ASN A 276 15.29 -27.40 -13.32
CA ASN A 276 15.25 -28.53 -12.38
C ASN A 276 14.26 -28.32 -11.21
N SER A 277 13.46 -27.25 -11.22
CA SER A 277 12.48 -26.95 -10.18
C SER A 277 11.06 -27.25 -10.63
N SER A 278 10.16 -27.45 -9.67
CA SER A 278 8.75 -27.63 -9.96
C SER A 278 8.12 -26.35 -10.53
N ASN A 279 7.12 -26.52 -11.39
CA ASN A 279 6.35 -25.40 -11.95
C ASN A 279 5.76 -24.49 -10.88
N TRP A 280 5.33 -25.05 -9.74
CA TRP A 280 4.81 -24.30 -8.59
C TRP A 280 5.90 -23.48 -7.89
N LYS A 281 7.10 -24.02 -7.73
CA LYS A 281 8.26 -23.28 -7.17
C LYS A 281 8.60 -22.09 -8.07
N ASN A 282 8.68 -22.30 -9.38
CA ASN A 282 8.96 -21.23 -10.34
C ASN A 282 7.87 -20.15 -10.33
N LEU A 283 6.60 -20.54 -10.24
CA LEU A 283 5.49 -19.60 -10.16
C LEU A 283 5.55 -18.76 -8.86
N ALA A 284 5.72 -19.42 -7.71
CA ALA A 284 5.78 -18.74 -6.42
C ALA A 284 6.93 -17.73 -6.34
N VAL A 285 8.13 -18.11 -6.81
CA VAL A 285 9.29 -17.19 -6.87
C VAL A 285 9.03 -16.04 -7.84
N SER A 286 8.29 -16.26 -8.94
CA SER A 286 7.93 -15.21 -9.88
C SER A 286 6.98 -14.17 -9.27
N PHE A 287 6.02 -14.61 -8.44
CA PHE A 287 5.20 -13.71 -7.62
C PHE A 287 6.06 -12.89 -6.65
N ALA A 288 6.97 -13.55 -5.94
CA ALA A 288 7.89 -12.89 -5.00
C ALA A 288 8.81 -11.88 -5.71
N TYR A 289 9.24 -12.19 -6.93
CA TYR A 289 10.08 -11.32 -7.74
C TYR A 289 9.33 -10.09 -8.26
N LEU A 290 8.05 -10.24 -8.67
CA LEU A 290 7.20 -9.09 -9.02
C LEU A 290 7.10 -8.11 -7.84
N GLN A 291 6.86 -8.62 -6.64
CA GLN A 291 6.80 -7.76 -5.45
C GLN A 291 8.14 -7.11 -5.13
N PHE A 292 9.25 -7.83 -5.27
CA PHE A 292 10.59 -7.25 -5.15
C PHE A 292 10.81 -6.11 -6.14
N ARG A 293 10.43 -6.28 -7.43
CA ARG A 293 10.52 -5.21 -8.43
C ARG A 293 9.63 -4.03 -8.11
N PHE A 294 8.40 -4.28 -7.63
CA PHE A 294 7.51 -3.22 -7.17
C PHE A 294 8.11 -2.43 -6.01
N LEU A 295 8.74 -3.08 -5.04
CA LEU A 295 9.42 -2.40 -3.94
C LEU A 295 10.65 -1.61 -4.42
N ARG A 296 11.46 -2.19 -5.31
CA ARG A 296 12.67 -1.54 -5.82
C ARG A 296 12.37 -0.31 -6.67
N ASN A 297 11.41 -0.42 -7.59
CA ASN A 297 11.13 0.61 -8.59
C ASN A 297 9.93 1.48 -8.19
N GLY A 298 8.88 0.85 -7.65
CA GLY A 298 7.64 1.52 -7.27
C GLY A 298 7.82 2.46 -6.08
N PHE A 299 8.67 2.13 -5.10
CA PHE A 299 8.92 3.03 -3.98
C PHE A 299 9.56 4.35 -4.42
N LEU A 300 10.57 4.28 -5.30
CA LEU A 300 11.20 5.47 -5.88
C LEU A 300 10.22 6.26 -6.75
N SER A 301 9.40 5.58 -7.55
CA SER A 301 8.39 6.24 -8.39
C SER A 301 7.33 6.95 -7.55
N ILE A 302 6.75 6.28 -6.54
CA ILE A 302 5.73 6.86 -5.67
C ILE A 302 6.32 8.03 -4.87
N PHE A 303 7.52 7.84 -4.30
CA PHE A 303 8.22 8.90 -3.58
C PHE A 303 8.49 10.11 -4.47
N SER A 304 8.94 9.89 -5.71
CA SER A 304 9.15 10.96 -6.68
C SER A 304 7.84 11.67 -7.05
N THR A 305 6.73 10.95 -7.25
CA THR A 305 5.42 11.55 -7.51
C THR A 305 4.94 12.40 -6.33
N ILE A 306 5.05 11.89 -5.10
CA ILE A 306 4.69 12.67 -3.89
C ILE A 306 5.55 13.92 -3.80
N LEU A 307 6.86 13.82 -4.04
CA LEU A 307 7.77 14.96 -4.03
C LEU A 307 7.40 16.00 -5.10
N ILE A 308 7.04 15.56 -6.31
CA ILE A 308 6.58 16.46 -7.39
C ILE A 308 5.29 17.16 -6.98
N VAL A 309 4.29 16.43 -6.47
CA VAL A 309 3.02 17.02 -6.02
C VAL A 309 3.28 18.03 -4.91
N PHE A 310 4.08 17.66 -3.90
CA PHE A 310 4.45 18.55 -2.81
C PHE A 310 5.17 19.81 -3.32
N PHE A 311 6.10 19.65 -4.26
CA PHE A 311 6.81 20.77 -4.88
C PHE A 311 5.87 21.70 -5.65
N VAL A 312 4.93 21.15 -6.43
CA VAL A 312 3.92 21.93 -7.15
C VAL A 312 3.02 22.68 -6.17
N THR A 313 2.49 22.01 -5.14
CA THR A 313 1.68 22.65 -4.10
C THR A 313 2.46 23.75 -3.38
N PHE A 314 3.72 23.51 -3.05
CA PHE A 314 4.59 24.51 -2.43
C PHE A 314 4.79 25.75 -3.33
N LEU A 315 5.05 25.56 -4.62
CA LEU A 315 5.16 26.68 -5.57
C LEU A 315 3.85 27.47 -5.67
N PHE A 316 2.70 26.80 -5.71
CA PHE A 316 1.39 27.46 -5.70
C PHE A 316 1.16 28.24 -4.41
N SER A 317 1.49 27.68 -3.25
CA SER A 317 1.37 28.38 -1.97
C SER A 317 2.29 29.60 -1.89
N LEU A 318 3.51 29.51 -2.42
CA LEU A 318 4.44 30.65 -2.49
C LEU A 318 3.91 31.72 -3.45
N LEU A 319 3.36 31.32 -4.60
CA LEU A 319 2.72 32.24 -5.54
C LEU A 319 1.56 32.99 -4.88
N LEU A 320 0.66 32.27 -4.20
CA LEU A 320 -0.47 32.86 -3.47
C LEU A 320 0.02 33.80 -2.37
N PHE A 321 1.02 33.38 -1.58
CA PHE A 321 1.63 34.23 -0.56
C PHE A 321 2.25 35.51 -1.15
N ASN A 322 2.90 35.41 -2.32
CA ASN A 322 3.45 36.58 -3.02
C ASN A 322 2.34 37.51 -3.51
N ILE A 323 1.26 36.95 -4.06
CA ILE A 323 0.08 37.73 -4.48
C ILE A 323 -0.53 38.44 -3.28
N ASP A 324 -0.72 37.76 -2.15
CA ASP A 324 -1.27 38.34 -0.92
C ASP A 324 -0.37 39.44 -0.35
N LEU A 325 0.96 39.24 -0.38
CA LEU A 325 1.92 40.24 0.09
C LEU A 325 1.91 41.48 -0.81
N ILE A 326 1.87 41.28 -2.13
CA ILE A 326 1.69 42.35 -3.12
C ILE A 326 0.36 43.07 -2.89
N GLN A 327 -0.75 42.35 -2.71
CA GLN A 327 -2.06 42.95 -2.46
C GLN A 327 -2.09 43.77 -1.16
N ASN A 328 -1.49 43.24 -0.09
CA ASN A 328 -1.45 43.90 1.22
C ASN A 328 -0.46 45.07 1.30
N HIS A 329 0.65 45.05 0.54
CA HIS A 329 1.69 46.09 0.60
C HIS A 329 1.57 47.16 -0.50
N LEU A 330 0.92 46.86 -1.62
CA LEU A 330 0.80 47.79 -2.75
C LEU A 330 -0.59 48.40 -2.91
N GLY A 331 -1.60 47.99 -2.14
CA GLY A 331 -2.94 48.59 -2.17
C GLY A 331 -3.60 48.61 -3.55
N LEU A 332 -3.12 47.77 -4.48
CA LEU A 332 -3.35 47.93 -5.91
C LEU A 332 -4.57 47.17 -6.45
N PHE A 333 -5.33 46.49 -5.60
CA PHE A 333 -6.57 45.79 -6.00
C PHE A 333 -7.74 45.92 -5.00
N GLY A 334 -7.83 47.02 -4.26
CA GLY A 334 -8.99 47.29 -3.39
C GLY A 334 -10.34 47.56 -4.09
N LYS A 335 -10.51 47.25 -5.39
CA LYS A 335 -11.72 47.60 -6.17
C LYS A 335 -12.11 46.64 -7.31
N ALA A 336 -11.73 45.36 -7.30
CA ALA A 336 -12.08 44.46 -8.42
C ALA A 336 -12.58 43.05 -8.06
N THR A 337 -13.17 42.85 -6.87
CA THR A 337 -13.89 41.60 -6.56
C THR A 337 -15.14 41.91 -5.73
N GLU A 338 -16.09 42.61 -6.33
CA GLU A 338 -17.50 42.24 -6.19
C GLU A 338 -17.84 41.50 -7.48
N PHE A 339 -17.88 40.16 -7.45
CA PHE A 339 -18.77 39.26 -8.20
C PHE A 339 -18.51 37.82 -7.76
#